data_AF-A0A9N8H459-F1
#
_entry.id   AF-A0A9N8H459-F1
#
_cell.length_a   1.000
_cell.length_b   1.000
_cell.length_c   1.000
_cell.angle_alpha   90.00
_cell.angle_beta   90.00
_cell.angle_gamma   90.00
#
_symmetry.space_group_name_H-M   'P 1'
#
loop_
_entity.id
_entity.type
_entity.pdbx_description
1 polymer ?
#
loop_
_entity_poly.entity_id
_entity_poly.type
_entity_poly.pdbx_seq_one_letter_code
_entity_poly.pdbx_strand_id
1 'polypeptide(L)'
;MPNGYRHWAFTCNNYSDEDKASIEKAASSSRVDYIIYGHEVASTGTPYLQGHMSLNKQTSMKKTLKLLGIQAHMTSVRNLKHSIEYCKKEDVWVHYGTPPSLTASGSSSGVRNDLNCFKEAVKSGTLDKKKLREEHSKVAAKYNRFFKDYIEDKTMKRGVTGASQVSLNTTQYLSRFADWAAKAE
;
A
#
# COMPACT_ATOMS: atom_id res chain seq x y z
N MET A 1 29.55 2.60 7.75
CA MET A 1 28.47 3.19 6.94
C MET A 1 28.18 2.27 5.76
N PRO A 2 26.92 2.09 5.32
CA PRO A 2 26.64 1.28 4.14
C PRO A 2 27.44 1.83 2.95
N ASN A 3 28.20 0.97 2.27
CA ASN A 3 29.14 1.38 1.22
C ASN A 3 28.48 1.80 -0.11
N GLY A 4 27.14 1.82 -0.17
CA GLY A 4 26.39 2.24 -1.34
C GLY A 4 24.88 2.01 -1.16
N TYR A 5 24.11 2.56 -2.10
CA TYR A 5 22.67 2.35 -2.20
C TYR A 5 22.33 1.83 -3.60
N ARG A 6 21.21 1.09 -3.69
CA ARG A 6 20.66 0.63 -4.98
C ARG A 6 19.78 1.70 -5.63
N HIS A 7 19.15 2.54 -4.82
CA HIS A 7 18.17 3.52 -5.27
C HIS A 7 18.66 4.94 -4.96
N TRP A 8 18.64 5.79 -5.97
CA TRP A 8 19.13 7.16 -5.93
C TRP A 8 18.11 8.10 -6.55
N ALA A 9 17.80 9.20 -5.88
CA ALA A 9 17.03 10.30 -6.44
C ALA A 9 18.01 11.36 -6.91
N PHE A 10 17.79 11.91 -8.10
CA PHE A 10 18.63 12.96 -8.66
C PHE A 10 17.79 14.14 -9.13
N THR A 11 18.35 15.34 -8.98
CA THR A 11 17.77 16.59 -9.47
C THR A 11 18.83 17.31 -10.29
N CYS A 12 18.49 17.67 -11.53
CA CYS A 12 19.37 18.37 -12.46
C CYS A 12 18.74 19.71 -12.83
N ASN A 13 19.42 20.81 -12.51
CA ASN A 13 18.99 22.16 -12.85
C ASN A 13 19.55 22.55 -14.22
N ASN A 14 18.77 23.28 -15.03
CA ASN A 14 19.20 23.79 -16.33
C ASN A 14 19.74 22.67 -17.25
N TYR A 15 18.92 21.63 -17.45
CA TYR A 15 19.29 20.48 -18.25
C TYR A 15 19.42 20.84 -19.74
N SER A 16 20.39 20.23 -20.40
CA SER A 16 20.54 20.24 -21.85
C SER A 16 19.93 18.99 -22.49
N ASP A 17 19.77 18.98 -23.81
CA ASP A 17 19.37 17.75 -24.51
C ASP A 17 20.48 16.68 -24.48
N GLU A 18 21.74 17.08 -24.32
CA GLU A 18 22.87 16.17 -24.10
C GLU A 18 22.77 15.43 -22.76
N ASP A 19 22.23 16.09 -21.73
CA ASP A 19 21.98 15.47 -20.43
C ASP A 19 20.92 14.36 -20.54
N LYS A 20 19.85 14.60 -21.31
CA LYS A 20 18.82 13.58 -21.56
C LYS A 20 19.40 12.37 -22.31
N ALA A 21 20.21 12.63 -23.34
CA ALA A 21 20.89 11.57 -24.09
C ALA A 21 21.86 10.77 -23.19
N SER A 22 22.53 11.45 -22.24
CA SER A 22 23.39 10.81 -21.25
C SER A 22 22.59 9.91 -20.28
N ILE A 23 21.42 10.36 -19.84
CA ILE A 23 20.51 9.56 -19.00
C ILE A 23 20.01 8.32 -19.76
N GLU A 24 19.64 8.45 -21.04
CA GLU A 24 19.20 7.33 -21.88
C GLU A 24 20.33 6.32 -22.10
N LYS A 25 21.55 6.81 -22.36
CA LYS A 25 22.75 5.98 -22.47
C LYS A 25 23.05 5.25 -21.16
N ALA A 26 22.86 5.91 -20.02
CA ALA A 26 22.99 5.30 -18.71
C ALA A 26 21.94 4.20 -18.49
N ALA A 27 20.71 4.42 -18.92
CA ALA A 27 19.63 3.43 -18.86
C ALA A 27 19.91 2.18 -19.70
N SER A 28 20.63 2.33 -20.80
CA SER A 28 21.08 1.21 -21.65
C SER A 28 22.21 0.38 -21.01
N SER A 29 22.77 0.82 -19.89
CA SER A 29 23.81 0.08 -19.19
C SER A 29 23.23 -1.11 -18.42
N SER A 30 23.90 -2.27 -18.46
CA SER A 30 23.55 -3.45 -17.66
C SER A 30 23.62 -3.26 -16.14
N ARG A 31 24.09 -2.10 -15.68
CA ARG A 31 24.18 -1.71 -14.26
C ARG A 31 22.90 -1.06 -13.74
N VAL A 32 22.04 -0.59 -14.65
CA VAL A 32 20.82 0.15 -14.35
C VAL A 32 19.63 -0.76 -14.63
N ASP A 33 18.79 -0.96 -13.61
CA ASP A 33 17.56 -1.73 -13.77
C ASP A 33 16.40 -0.82 -14.23
N TYR A 34 16.39 0.42 -13.73
CA TYR A 34 15.31 1.37 -13.96
C TYR A 34 15.76 2.81 -13.80
N ILE A 35 15.30 3.68 -14.70
CA ILE A 35 15.37 5.14 -14.55
C ILE A 35 14.01 5.74 -14.85
N ILE A 36 13.59 6.72 -14.07
CA ILE A 36 12.45 7.59 -14.39
C ILE A 36 12.85 9.03 -14.12
N TYR A 37 12.42 9.96 -14.95
CA TYR A 37 12.53 11.38 -14.67
C TYR A 37 11.31 12.14 -15.19
N GLY A 38 10.92 13.18 -14.47
CA GLY A 38 9.88 14.12 -14.84
C GLY A 38 10.47 15.51 -15.07
N HIS A 39 9.79 16.29 -15.91
CA HIS A 39 10.06 17.71 -16.09
C HIS A 39 9.31 18.48 -15.02
N GLU A 40 9.99 19.33 -14.26
CA GLU A 40 9.34 20.23 -13.32
C GLU A 40 9.76 21.68 -13.64
N VAL A 41 8.78 22.59 -13.60
CA VAL A 41 9.00 24.00 -13.85
C VAL A 41 8.90 24.71 -12.51
N ALA A 42 10.00 25.29 -12.04
CA ALA A 42 9.98 26.09 -10.83
C ALA A 42 9.08 27.32 -11.02
N SER A 43 8.52 27.86 -9.94
CA SER A 43 7.80 29.14 -9.97
C SER A 43 8.66 30.30 -10.50
N THR A 44 9.98 30.17 -10.47
CA THR A 44 10.97 31.09 -11.03
C THR A 44 11.22 30.90 -12.53
N GLY A 45 10.54 29.95 -13.18
CA GLY A 45 10.64 29.68 -14.62
C GLY A 45 11.85 28.83 -15.04
N THR A 46 12.72 28.43 -14.11
CA THR A 46 13.87 27.56 -14.43
C THR A 46 13.42 26.10 -14.56
N PRO A 47 13.65 25.45 -15.70
CA PRO A 47 13.33 24.05 -15.88
C PRO A 47 14.35 23.18 -15.13
N TYR A 48 13.86 22.18 -14.40
CA TYR A 48 14.70 21.17 -13.77
C TYR A 48 14.14 19.78 -14.04
N LEU A 49 15.04 18.79 -14.04
CA LEU A 49 14.70 17.39 -14.13
C LEU A 49 14.77 16.79 -12.74
N GLN A 50 13.66 16.18 -12.32
CA GLN A 50 13.64 15.38 -11.11
C GLN A 50 13.46 13.91 -11.46
N GLY A 51 14.44 13.09 -11.08
CA GLY A 51 14.52 11.70 -11.46
C GLY A 51 14.88 10.75 -10.33
N HIS A 52 14.65 9.48 -10.62
CA HIS A 52 14.96 8.34 -9.80
C HIS A 52 15.70 7.30 -10.64
N MET A 53 16.73 6.70 -10.06
CA MET A 53 17.48 5.60 -10.66
C MET A 53 17.61 4.42 -9.70
N SER A 54 17.38 3.22 -10.22
CA SER A 54 17.61 1.94 -9.56
C SER A 54 18.71 1.15 -10.26
N LEU A 55 19.62 0.63 -9.44
CA LEU A 55 20.80 -0.09 -9.85
C LEU A 55 20.71 -1.56 -9.44
N ASN A 56 21.30 -2.42 -10.27
CA ASN A 56 21.38 -3.86 -10.01
C ASN A 56 22.18 -4.19 -8.72
N LYS A 57 23.13 -3.32 -8.36
CA LYS A 57 24.03 -3.47 -7.20
C LYS A 57 24.15 -2.17 -6.44
N GLN A 58 24.40 -2.29 -5.13
CA GLN A 58 24.69 -1.14 -4.28
C GLN A 58 25.94 -0.41 -4.79
N THR A 59 25.76 0.86 -5.13
CA THR A 59 26.81 1.70 -5.72
C THR A 59 26.92 2.98 -4.92
N SER A 60 28.13 3.54 -4.81
CA SER A 60 28.37 4.80 -4.11
C SER A 60 27.93 6.00 -4.95
N MET A 61 27.57 7.10 -4.28
CA MET A 61 27.08 8.31 -4.93
C MET A 61 27.97 8.79 -6.08
N LYS A 62 29.29 8.87 -5.87
CA LYS A 62 30.26 9.30 -6.89
C LYS A 62 30.26 8.41 -8.14
N LYS A 63 30.17 7.09 -7.96
CA LYS A 63 30.14 6.13 -9.08
C LYS A 63 28.83 6.22 -9.85
N THR A 64 27.73 6.39 -9.12
CA THR A 64 26.40 6.57 -9.69
C THR A 64 26.31 7.86 -10.51
N LEU A 65 26.83 8.99 -10.01
CA LEU A 65 26.86 10.25 -10.74
C LEU A 65 27.71 10.15 -12.02
N LYS A 66 28.86 9.47 -11.95
CA LYS A 66 29.69 9.19 -13.13
C LYS A 66 28.99 8.31 -14.16
N LEU A 67 28.12 7.39 -13.72
CA LEU A 67 27.35 6.53 -14.61
C LEU A 67 26.23 7.30 -15.33
N LEU A 68 25.57 8.21 -14.61
CA LEU A 68 24.56 9.13 -15.14
C LEU A 68 25.17 10.10 -16.16
N GLY A 69 26.42 10.51 -15.97
CA GLY A 69 27.15 11.36 -16.92
C GLY A 69 26.73 12.84 -16.89
N ILE A 70 25.91 13.25 -15.93
CA ILE A 70 25.37 14.61 -15.80
C ILE A 70 25.81 15.28 -14.50
N GLN A 71 25.74 16.61 -14.45
CA GLN A 71 25.86 17.36 -13.20
C GLN A 71 24.50 17.41 -12.50
N ALA A 72 24.28 16.50 -11.56
CA ALA A 72 23.06 16.43 -10.77
C ALA A 72 23.35 16.31 -9.28
N HIS A 73 22.47 16.88 -8.48
CA HIS A 73 22.45 16.64 -7.05
C HIS A 73 21.76 15.30 -6.79
N MET A 74 22.38 14.43 -5.99
CA MET A 74 21.91 13.06 -5.81
C MET A 74 21.78 12.70 -4.33
N THR A 75 20.66 12.08 -3.95
CA THR A 75 20.37 11.66 -2.58
C THR A 75 19.93 10.19 -2.55
N SER A 76 20.22 9.50 -1.44
CA SER A 76 19.82 8.11 -1.28
C SER A 76 18.32 8.00 -1.00
N VAL A 77 17.65 7.07 -1.68
CA VAL A 77 16.21 6.89 -1.54
C VAL A 77 15.90 5.97 -0.38
N ARG A 78 15.08 6.44 0.56
CA ARG A 78 14.52 5.64 1.66
C ARG A 78 13.19 5.01 1.30
N ASN A 79 12.32 5.75 0.60
CA ASN A 79 11.01 5.30 0.18
C ASN A 79 10.93 5.28 -1.36
N LEU A 80 11.07 4.07 -1.92
CA LEU A 80 11.10 3.82 -3.35
C LEU A 80 9.81 4.26 -4.05
N LYS A 81 8.66 3.89 -3.47
CA LYS A 81 7.33 4.23 -4.02
C LYS A 81 7.15 5.74 -4.12
N HIS A 82 7.43 6.45 -3.03
CA HIS A 82 7.29 7.89 -3.00
C HIS A 82 8.22 8.59 -4.01
N SER A 83 9.46 8.12 -4.15
CA SER A 83 10.40 8.70 -5.12
C SER A 83 9.96 8.53 -6.57
N ILE A 84 9.35 7.39 -6.92
CA ILE A 84 8.84 7.14 -8.28
C ILE A 84 7.57 7.97 -8.52
N GLU A 85 6.68 8.05 -7.53
CA GLU A 85 5.46 8.87 -7.61
C GLU A 85 5.80 10.36 -7.75
N TYR A 86 6.86 10.83 -7.09
CA TYR A 86 7.32 12.21 -7.20
C TYR A 86 7.72 12.59 -8.63
N CYS A 87 8.38 11.68 -9.35
CA CYS A 87 8.75 11.89 -10.75
C CYS A 87 7.54 11.91 -11.71
N LYS A 88 6.36 11.46 -11.26
CA LYS A 88 5.10 11.43 -12.02
C LYS A 88 4.13 12.54 -11.62
N LYS A 89 4.58 13.50 -10.81
CA LYS A 89 3.74 14.60 -10.34
C LYS A 89 3.30 15.51 -11.49
N GLU A 90 4.17 15.65 -12.49
CA GLU A 90 3.92 16.39 -13.73
C GLU A 90 3.51 15.42 -14.84
N ASP A 91 2.71 15.87 -15.80
CA ASP A 91 2.20 15.02 -16.90
C ASP A 91 3.27 14.63 -17.93
N VAL A 92 4.46 15.24 -17.86
CA VAL A 92 5.57 14.97 -18.78
C VAL A 92 6.70 14.24 -18.06
N TRP A 93 6.74 12.92 -18.21
CA TRP A 93 7.76 12.05 -17.65
C TRP A 93 8.20 10.96 -18.63
N VAL A 94 9.44 10.52 -18.48
CA VAL A 94 10.06 9.46 -19.28
C VAL A 94 10.62 8.40 -18.33
N HIS A 95 10.50 7.14 -18.71
CA HIS A 95 11.09 6.04 -17.97
C HIS A 95 11.76 5.02 -18.89
N TYR A 96 12.75 4.34 -18.34
CA TYR A 96 13.52 3.30 -19.01
C TYR A 96 13.70 2.11 -18.08
N GLY A 97 13.69 0.91 -18.66
CA GLY A 97 13.87 -0.34 -17.91
C GLY A 97 12.61 -0.79 -17.18
N THR A 98 12.78 -1.75 -16.26
CA THR A 98 11.67 -2.38 -15.53
C THR A 98 11.63 -1.81 -14.11
N PRO A 99 10.51 -1.21 -13.66
CA PRO A 99 10.43 -0.65 -12.32
C PRO A 99 10.79 -1.71 -11.28
N PRO A 100 11.64 -1.38 -10.29
CA PRO A 100 11.98 -2.32 -9.24
C PRO A 100 10.69 -2.78 -8.58
N SER A 101 10.52 -4.10 -8.47
CA SER A 101 9.37 -4.64 -7.75
C SER A 101 9.37 -4.06 -6.35
N LEU A 102 8.32 -3.30 -6.02
CA LEU A 102 8.13 -2.68 -4.70
C LEU A 102 8.11 -3.73 -3.56
N THR A 103 8.13 -5.02 -3.91
CA THR A 103 8.21 -6.18 -3.01
C THR A 103 9.63 -6.72 -2.79
N ALA A 104 10.61 -6.37 -3.63
CA ALA A 104 11.89 -7.11 -3.71
C ALA A 104 13.09 -6.43 -3.03
N SER A 105 12.97 -5.20 -2.53
CA SER A 105 14.06 -4.53 -1.80
C SER A 105 13.58 -3.99 -0.46
N GLY A 106 13.62 -4.87 0.54
CA GLY A 106 13.88 -4.48 1.92
C GLY A 106 12.83 -3.58 2.55
N SER A 107 11.56 -3.98 2.51
CA SER A 107 10.58 -3.78 3.58
C SER A 107 9.17 -4.09 3.07
N SER A 108 8.76 -5.35 3.21
CA SER A 108 7.38 -5.67 3.60
C SER A 108 7.14 -5.18 5.04
N SER A 109 7.50 -3.93 5.32
CA SER A 109 7.20 -3.22 6.55
C SER A 109 5.73 -2.83 6.50
N GLY A 110 4.91 -3.69 7.09
CA GLY A 110 3.84 -3.17 7.92
C GLY A 110 2.53 -2.84 7.22
N VAL A 111 2.16 -3.55 6.14
CA VAL A 111 0.77 -4.03 6.17
C VAL A 111 0.80 -5.13 7.22
N ARG A 112 0.05 -4.98 8.30
CA ARG A 112 -0.15 -6.04 9.32
C ARG A 112 -0.88 -7.20 8.62
N ASN A 113 -0.14 -7.96 7.81
CA ASN A 113 -0.70 -8.99 6.95
C ASN A 113 -1.37 -10.05 7.81
N ASP A 114 -0.81 -10.35 8.98
CA ASP A 114 -1.40 -11.30 9.92
C ASP A 114 -2.80 -10.88 10.40
N LEU A 115 -3.03 -9.59 10.70
CA LEU A 115 -4.33 -9.09 11.15
C LEU A 115 -5.34 -9.00 10.00
N ASN A 116 -4.90 -8.63 8.80
CA ASN A 116 -5.77 -8.60 7.63
C ASN A 116 -6.13 -10.02 7.17
N CYS A 117 -5.16 -10.93 7.14
CA CYS A 117 -5.36 -12.34 6.82
C CYS A 117 -6.30 -13.01 7.83
N PHE A 118 -6.17 -12.73 9.13
CA PHE A 118 -7.15 -13.15 10.15
C PHE A 118 -8.56 -12.58 9.88
N LYS A 119 -8.67 -11.27 9.58
CA LYS A 119 -9.96 -10.64 9.27
C LYS A 119 -10.60 -11.25 8.03
N GLU A 120 -9.81 -11.59 7.01
CA GLU A 120 -10.24 -12.24 5.78
C GLU A 120 -10.69 -13.68 6.04
N ALA A 121 -9.92 -14.47 6.80
CA ALA A 121 -10.28 -15.85 7.17
C ALA A 121 -11.60 -15.94 7.96
N VAL A 122 -11.83 -15.00 8.87
CA VAL A 122 -13.10 -14.91 9.61
C VAL A 122 -14.24 -14.42 8.72
N LYS A 123 -13.98 -13.50 7.77
CA LYS A 123 -14.98 -13.02 6.80
C LYS A 123 -15.34 -14.09 5.76
N SER A 124 -14.39 -14.95 5.37
CA SER A 124 -14.60 -16.04 4.41
C SER A 124 -15.37 -17.22 5.00
N GLY A 125 -15.64 -17.20 6.31
CA GLY A 125 -16.57 -18.12 6.97
C GLY A 125 -15.92 -19.14 7.90
N THR A 126 -14.59 -19.11 8.08
CA THR A 126 -13.92 -19.92 9.10
C THR A 126 -14.16 -19.29 10.47
N LEU A 127 -15.11 -19.84 11.24
CA LEU A 127 -15.47 -19.34 12.58
C LEU A 127 -14.96 -20.25 13.71
N ASP A 128 -14.28 -21.35 13.36
CA ASP A 128 -13.75 -22.30 14.33
C ASP A 128 -12.57 -21.72 15.11
N LYS A 129 -12.83 -21.42 16.40
CA LYS A 129 -11.84 -20.86 17.34
C LYS A 129 -10.56 -21.71 17.47
N LYS A 130 -10.64 -23.03 17.25
CA LYS A 130 -9.45 -23.91 17.26
C LYS A 130 -8.61 -23.74 16.00
N LYS A 131 -9.24 -23.79 14.82
CA LYS A 131 -8.56 -23.70 13.52
C LYS A 131 -7.89 -22.34 13.31
N LEU A 132 -8.58 -21.25 13.65
CA LEU A 132 -8.03 -19.90 13.56
C LEU A 132 -6.85 -19.64 14.52
N ARG A 133 -6.77 -20.37 15.64
CA ARG A 133 -5.64 -20.26 16.58
C ARG A 133 -4.38 -20.93 16.05
N GLU A 134 -4.51 -22.02 15.30
CA GLU A 134 -3.38 -22.68 14.65
C GLU A 134 -2.89 -21.85 13.45
N GLU A 135 -3.81 -21.40 12.59
CA GLU A 135 -3.50 -20.64 11.37
C GLU A 135 -2.99 -19.21 11.66
N HIS A 136 -3.49 -18.56 12.71
CA HIS A 136 -3.13 -17.18 13.10
C HIS A 136 -2.63 -17.08 14.55
N SER A 137 -1.78 -18.01 14.97
CA SER A 137 -1.25 -18.14 16.34
C SER A 137 -0.63 -16.85 16.88
N LYS A 138 0.12 -16.12 16.04
CA LYS A 138 0.74 -14.83 16.42
C LYS A 138 -0.29 -13.76 16.77
N VAL A 139 -1.42 -13.71 16.04
CA VAL A 139 -2.51 -12.76 16.31
C VAL A 139 -3.24 -13.17 17.58
N ALA A 140 -3.52 -14.46 17.76
CA ALA A 140 -4.19 -14.98 18.96
C ALA A 140 -3.36 -14.76 20.23
N ALA A 141 -2.04 -14.97 20.17
CA ALA A 141 -1.14 -14.78 21.32
C ALA A 141 -0.95 -13.30 21.68
N LYS A 142 -0.77 -12.43 20.68
CA LYS A 142 -0.48 -11.00 20.89
C LYS A 142 -1.72 -10.13 21.10
N TYR A 143 -2.85 -10.50 20.49
CA TYR A 143 -4.10 -9.73 20.47
C TYR A 143 -5.31 -10.59 20.87
N ASN A 144 -5.20 -11.32 21.98
CA ASN A 144 -6.20 -12.31 22.42
C ASN A 144 -7.63 -11.74 22.58
N ARG A 145 -7.77 -10.53 23.14
CA ARG A 145 -9.09 -9.87 23.30
C ARG A 145 -9.72 -9.57 21.94
N PHE A 146 -8.98 -8.89 21.06
CA PHE A 146 -9.43 -8.59 19.71
C PHE A 146 -9.78 -9.87 18.92
N PHE A 147 -8.99 -10.93 19.05
CA PHE A 147 -9.24 -12.22 18.41
C PHE A 147 -10.58 -12.84 18.82
N LYS A 148 -10.90 -12.84 20.14
CA LYS A 148 -12.16 -13.37 20.66
C LYS A 148 -13.35 -12.51 20.26
N ASP A 149 -13.27 -11.21 20.52
CA ASP A 149 -14.36 -10.25 20.26
C ASP A 149 -14.72 -10.23 18.77
N TYR A 150 -13.73 -10.26 17.87
CA TYR A 150 -13.97 -10.23 16.42
C TYR A 150 -14.64 -11.50 15.87
N ILE A 151 -14.33 -12.67 16.45
CA ILE A 151 -15.03 -13.92 16.12
C ILE A 151 -16.46 -13.87 16.64
N GLU A 152 -16.66 -13.38 17.86
CA GLU A 152 -17.96 -13.31 18.53
C GLU A 152 -18.93 -12.34 17.83
N ASP A 153 -18.44 -11.18 17.38
CA ASP A 153 -19.23 -10.24 16.56
C ASP A 153 -19.78 -10.87 15.27
N LYS A 154 -19.05 -11.83 14.70
CA LYS A 154 -19.43 -12.52 13.45
C LYS A 154 -20.27 -13.77 13.70
N THR A 155 -20.15 -14.41 14.86
CA THR A 155 -21.06 -15.48 15.28
C THR A 155 -22.43 -14.93 15.70
N MET A 156 -22.47 -13.80 16.41
CA MET A 156 -23.72 -13.18 16.86
C MET A 156 -24.57 -12.66 15.69
N LYS A 157 -23.93 -12.13 14.64
CA LYS A 157 -24.66 -11.67 13.44
C LYS A 157 -25.24 -12.81 12.60
N ARG A 158 -24.71 -14.04 12.65
CA ARG A 158 -25.32 -15.20 11.98
C ARG A 158 -26.54 -15.74 12.73
N GLY A 159 -26.59 -15.58 14.05
CA GLY A 159 -27.72 -16.04 14.87
C GLY A 159 -29.03 -15.28 14.66
N VAL A 160 -28.98 -14.04 14.13
CA VAL A 160 -30.17 -13.18 13.96
C VAL A 160 -30.76 -13.26 12.53
N THR A 161 -30.07 -13.89 11.58
CA THR A 161 -30.51 -13.97 10.16
C THR A 161 -30.70 -15.40 9.67
N GLY A 162 -30.99 -16.35 10.57
CA GLY A 162 -31.13 -17.76 10.21
C GLY A 162 -32.02 -18.55 11.15
N ALA A 163 -33.28 -18.15 11.31
CA ALA A 163 -34.35 -19.04 11.77
C ALA A 163 -35.66 -18.62 11.08
N SER A 164 -36.10 -19.49 10.17
CA SER A 164 -37.30 -19.40 9.34
C SER A 164 -38.60 -19.31 10.12
N GLN A 165 -39.60 -18.69 9.48
CA GLN A 165 -41.03 -19.01 9.58
C GLN A 165 -41.61 -19.19 10.99
N VAL A 166 -42.15 -18.11 11.54
CA VAL A 166 -43.28 -18.24 12.47
C VAL A 166 -44.55 -18.25 11.62
N SER A 167 -45.12 -19.45 11.48
CA SER A 167 -46.47 -19.66 11.00
C SER A 167 -47.44 -18.80 11.81
N LEU A 168 -48.35 -18.17 11.08
CA LEU A 168 -49.50 -17.42 11.59
C LEU A 168 -50.25 -18.22 12.67
N ASN A 169 -50.13 -17.81 13.93
CA ASN A 169 -51.20 -17.98 14.90
C ASN A 169 -51.84 -16.61 15.13
N THR A 170 -52.65 -16.22 14.14
CA THR A 170 -53.78 -15.32 14.33
C THR A 170 -54.65 -15.93 15.42
N THR A 171 -54.60 -15.41 16.65
CA THR A 171 -55.65 -15.35 17.70
C THR A 171 -54.99 -15.13 19.07
N GLN A 172 -54.38 -13.96 19.32
CA GLN A 172 -54.28 -13.45 20.70
C GLN A 172 -53.86 -11.97 20.86
N TYR A 173 -54.02 -11.14 19.83
CA TYR A 173 -53.72 -9.69 19.93
C TYR A 173 -54.90 -8.78 19.56
N LEU A 174 -56.13 -9.28 19.60
CA LEU A 174 -57.37 -8.49 19.49
C LEU A 174 -58.29 -8.62 20.72
N SER A 175 -57.72 -8.75 21.92
CA SER A 175 -58.50 -8.61 23.17
C SER A 175 -57.92 -7.57 24.15
N ARG A 176 -56.93 -6.78 23.72
CA ARG A 176 -56.38 -5.67 24.53
C ARG A 176 -56.51 -4.27 23.91
N PHE A 177 -57.15 -4.15 22.75
CA PHE A 177 -57.56 -2.87 22.19
C PHE A 177 -59.07 -2.59 22.27
N ALA A 178 -59.87 -3.54 22.78
CA ALA A 178 -61.31 -3.33 23.02
C ALA A 178 -61.64 -2.77 24.42
N ASP A 179 -60.71 -2.85 25.38
CA ASP A 179 -60.94 -2.40 26.78
C ASP A 179 -60.56 -0.93 27.04
N TRP A 180 -59.97 -0.24 26.07
CA TRP A 180 -59.61 1.19 26.21
C TRP A 180 -60.65 2.15 25.57
N ALA A 181 -61.63 1.63 24.83
CA ALA A 181 -62.68 2.43 24.17
C ALA A 181 -64.05 2.40 24.89
N ALA A 182 -64.20 1.67 26.01
CA ALA A 182 -65.46 1.57 26.77
C ALA A 182 -65.42 2.30 28.13
N LYS A 183 -64.48 3.23 28.32
CA LYS A 183 -64.29 3.97 29.59
C LYS A 183 -64.11 5.48 29.39
N ALA A 184 -64.71 6.00 28.31
CA ALA A 184 -64.74 7.43 27.98
C ALA A 184 -66.14 7.94 27.61
N GLU A 185 -67.19 7.28 28.14
CA GLU A 185 -68.56 7.82 28.26
C GLU A 185 -69.12 7.45 29.63
#